data_AF-A0A453K883-F1
#
_entry.id   AF-A0A453K883-F1
#
_cell.length_a   1.000
_cell.length_b   1.000
_cell.length_c   1.000
_cell.angle_alpha   90.00
_cell.angle_beta   90.00
_cell.angle_gamma   90.00
#
_symmetry.space_group_name_H-M   'P 1'
#
loop_
_entity.id
_entity.type
_entity.pdbx_description
1 polymer ?
#
loop_
_entity_poly.entity_id
_entity_poly.type
_entity_poly.pdbx_seq_one_letter_code
_entity_poly.pdbx_strand_id
1 'polypeptide(L)' 'GADHRAHKGALLDQIKVLDGLADGPGLSPDDWIRRYSLGASLMDIYRCEELFWQCRGGQNWLLKGDANTAYFQAIANG' A
#
# COMPACT_ATOMS: atom_id res chain seq x y z
N GLY A 1 -2.08 -8.90 -8.57
CA GLY A 1 -2.51 -7.56 -9.02
C GLY A 1 -3.99 -7.32 -8.83
N ALA A 2 -4.85 -8.02 -9.58
CA ALA A 2 -6.31 -7.94 -9.43
C ALA A 2 -6.80 -8.57 -8.11
N ASP A 3 -6.30 -9.76 -7.77
CA ASP A 3 -6.70 -10.47 -6.54
C ASP A 3 -6.35 -9.73 -5.26
N HIS A 4 -5.20 -9.03 -5.26
CA HIS A 4 -4.77 -8.22 -4.12
C HIS A 4 -5.70 -7.00 -3.90
N ARG A 5 -6.16 -6.37 -4.99
CA ARG A 5 -7.14 -5.28 -4.92
C ARG A 5 -8.51 -5.78 -4.46
N ALA A 6 -8.95 -6.94 -4.97
CA ALA A 6 -10.20 -7.56 -4.55
C ALA A 6 -10.17 -7.94 -3.06
N HIS A 7 -9.08 -8.54 -2.60
CA HIS A 7 -8.90 -8.90 -1.19
C HIS A 7 -8.87 -7.66 -0.28
N LYS A 8 -8.11 -6.63 -0.64
CA LYS A 8 -8.08 -5.34 0.07
C LYS A 8 -9.48 -4.70 0.13
N GLY A 9 -10.22 -4.73 -0.97
CA GLY A 9 -11.61 -4.27 -1.03
C GLY A 9 -12.51 -5.01 -0.04
N ALA A 10 -12.44 -6.34 -0.03
CA ALA A 10 -13.23 -7.17 0.89
C ALA A 10 -12.89 -6.91 2.37
N LEU A 11 -11.62 -6.63 2.70
CA LEU A 11 -11.22 -6.23 4.05
C LEU A 11 -11.80 -4.87 4.43
N LEU A 12 -11.72 -3.89 3.54
CA LEU A 12 -12.28 -2.55 3.75
C LEU A 12 -13.80 -2.59 3.94
N ASP A 13 -14.52 -3.41 3.17
CA ASP A 13 -15.97 -3.54 3.30
C ASP A 13 -16.36 -4.20 4.63
N GLN A 14 -15.64 -5.24 5.07
CA GLN A 14 -15.86 -5.84 6.38
C GLN A 14 -15.58 -4.87 7.53
N ILE A 15 -14.52 -4.08 7.42
CA ILE A 15 -14.18 -3.02 8.36
C ILE A 15 -15.30 -1.98 8.45
N LYS A 16 -15.82 -1.50 7.31
CA LYS A 16 -16.92 -0.52 7.27
C LYS A 16 -18.18 -1.05 7.94
N VAL A 17 -18.50 -2.33 7.76
CA VAL A 17 -19.65 -2.96 8.43
C VAL A 17 -19.48 -2.93 9.94
N LEU A 18 -18.31 -3.30 10.44
CA LEU A 18 -18.02 -3.29 11.88
C LEU A 18 -18.00 -1.86 12.44
N ASP A 19 -17.44 -0.90 11.72
CA ASP A 19 -17.43 0.52 12.14
C ASP A 19 -18.86 1.08 12.21
N GLY A 20 -19.73 0.74 11.25
CA GLY A 20 -21.14 1.13 11.30
C GLY A 20 -21.91 0.50 12.46
N LEU A 21 -21.55 -0.72 12.89
CA LEU A 21 -22.10 -1.34 14.09
C LEU A 21 -21.57 -0.69 15.37
N ALA A 22 -20.30 -0.27 15.37
CA ALA A 22 -19.68 0.46 16.48
C ALA A 22 -20.38 1.78 16.75
N ASP A 23 -20.73 2.52 15.69
CA ASP A 23 -21.45 3.80 15.75
C ASP A 23 -22.93 3.65 16.16
N GLY A 24 -23.48 2.43 16.09
CA GLY A 24 -24.87 2.11 16.42
C GLY A 24 -25.02 1.42 17.79
N PRO A 25 -25.44 0.15 17.83
CA PRO A 25 -25.64 -0.58 19.09
C PRO A 25 -24.33 -0.86 19.85
N GLY A 26 -23.18 -0.63 19.23
CA GLY A 26 -21.87 -0.98 19.75
C GLY A 26 -21.41 -2.37 19.30
N LEU A 27 -20.11 -2.61 19.40
CA LEU A 27 -19.48 -3.89 19.07
C LEU A 27 -19.30 -4.76 20.30
N SER A 28 -19.43 -6.08 20.13
CA SER A 28 -19.02 -7.04 21.15
C SER A 28 -17.48 -7.07 21.29
N PRO A 29 -16.93 -7.59 22.41
CA PRO A 29 -15.49 -7.79 22.55
C PRO A 29 -14.88 -8.63 21.42
N ASP A 30 -15.56 -9.70 20.98
CA ASP A 30 -15.12 -10.54 19.86
C ASP A 30 -15.11 -9.79 18.53
N ASP A 31 -16.11 -8.94 18.29
CA ASP A 31 -16.16 -8.12 17.09
C ASP A 31 -15.06 -7.05 17.08
N TRP A 32 -14.70 -6.50 18.25
CA TRP A 32 -13.54 -5.62 18.37
C TRP A 32 -12.24 -6.35 18.04
N ILE A 33 -12.04 -7.56 18.57
CA ILE A 33 -10.88 -8.39 18.23
C ILE A 33 -10.81 -8.62 16.73
N ARG A 34 -11.94 -8.96 16.11
CA ARG A 34 -12.04 -9.11 14.65
C ARG A 34 -11.75 -7.81 13.91
N ARG A 35 -12.20 -6.66 14.41
CA ARG A 35 -11.94 -5.37 13.79
C ARG A 35 -10.46 -5.01 13.79
N TYR A 36 -9.76 -5.32 14.88
CA TYR A 36 -8.32 -5.11 14.99
C TYR A 36 -7.53 -6.07 14.10
N SER A 37 -7.92 -7.35 14.03
CA SER A 37 -7.25 -8.32 13.17
C SER A 37 -7.39 -7.96 11.68
N LEU A 38 -8.58 -7.53 11.24
CA LEU A 38 -8.79 -7.02 9.89
C LEU A 38 -7.95 -5.77 9.61
N GLY A 39 -7.81 -4.87 10.59
CA GLY A 39 -6.97 -3.69 10.50
C GLY A 39 -5.48 -4.01 10.34
N ALA A 40 -4.99 -5.01 11.09
CA ALA A 40 -3.61 -5.49 10.97
C ALA A 40 -3.34 -6.07 9.57
N SER A 41 -4.22 -6.95 9.07
CA SER A 41 -4.10 -7.50 7.72
C SER A 41 -4.13 -6.42 6.64
N LEU A 42 -4.93 -5.37 6.81
CA LEU A 42 -4.96 -4.25 5.89
C LEU A 42 -3.64 -3.46 5.90
N MET A 43 -3.02 -3.27 7.06
CA MET A 43 -1.70 -2.62 7.14
C MET A 43 -0.58 -3.42 6.50
N ASP A 44 -0.61 -4.75 6.59
CA ASP A 44 0.37 -5.59 5.89
C ASP A 44 0.27 -5.40 4.37
N ILE A 45 -0.95 -5.28 3.83
CA ILE A 45 -1.15 -4.98 2.40
C ILE A 45 -0.56 -3.62 2.04
N TYR A 46 -0.84 -2.59 2.84
CA TYR A 46 -0.29 -1.24 2.59
C TYR A 46 1.24 -1.23 2.65
N ARG A 47 1.84 -1.96 3.58
CA ARG A 47 3.30 -2.09 3.69
C ARG A 47 3.90 -2.73 2.44
N CYS A 48 3.28 -3.79 1.94
CA CYS A 48 3.71 -4.42 0.69
C CYS A 48 3.58 -3.46 -0.51
N GLU A 49 2.49 -2.70 -0.60
CA GLU A 49 2.30 -1.67 -1.62
C GLU A 49 3.37 -0.57 -1.52
N GLU A 50 3.66 -0.08 -0.31
CA GLU A 50 4.69 0.93 -0.07
C GLU A 50 6.06 0.44 -0.55
N LEU A 51 6.47 -0.78 -0.16
CA LEU A 51 7.73 -1.38 -0.62
C LEU A 51 7.78 -1.48 -2.15
N PHE A 52 6.68 -1.92 -2.78
CA PHE A 52 6.58 -1.97 -4.24
C PHE A 52 6.80 -0.59 -4.88
N TRP A 53 6.19 0.46 -4.33
CA TRP A 53 6.34 1.82 -4.82
C TRP A 53 7.74 2.40 -4.54
N GLN A 54 8.33 2.12 -3.38
CA GLN A 54 9.69 2.54 -3.05
C GLN A 54 10.73 1.92 -3.99
N CYS A 55 10.66 0.61 -4.24
CA CYS A 55 11.56 -0.07 -5.18
C CYS A 55 11.46 0.54 -6.58
N ARG A 56 10.24 0.82 -7.04
CA ARG A 56 10.02 1.40 -8.37
C ARG A 56 10.45 2.86 -8.45
N GLY A 57 10.22 3.63 -7.40
CA GLY A 57 10.68 5.02 -7.29
C GLY A 57 12.20 5.11 -7.32
N GLY A 58 12.89 4.26 -6.56
CA GLY A 58 14.35 4.16 -6.56
C GLY A 58 14.91 3.75 -7.93
N GLN A 59 14.30 2.76 -8.58
CA GLN A 59 14.75 2.30 -9.90
C GLN A 59 14.52 3.36 -10.99
N ASN A 60 13.41 4.10 -10.94
CA ASN A 60 13.13 5.19 -11.88
C ASN A 60 14.07 6.39 -11.65
N TRP A 61 14.38 6.70 -10.39
CA TRP A 61 15.36 7.74 -10.05
C TRP A 61 16.76 7.38 -10.53
N LEU A 62 17.20 6.14 -10.30
CA LEU A 62 18.49 5.64 -10.74
C LEU A 62 18.63 5.71 -12.27
N LEU A 63 17.64 5.18 -13.02
CA LEU A 63 17.66 5.19 -14.48
C LEU A 63 17.66 6.61 -15.07
N LYS A 64 16.91 7.54 -14.47
CA LYS A 64 16.94 8.96 -14.90
C LYS A 64 18.27 9.63 -14.56
N GLY A 65 18.88 9.30 -13.43
CA GLY A 65 20.20 9.78 -13.05
C GLY A 65 21.31 9.30 -13.99
N ASP A 66 21.27 8.03 -14.38
CA ASP A 66 22.20 7.45 -15.35
C ASP A 66 22.06 8.09 -16.74
N ALA A 67 20.82 8.30 -17.21
CA ALA A 67 20.56 8.96 -18.49
C ALA A 67 21.09 10.41 -18.52
N ASN A 68 20.93 11.14 -17.41
CA ASN A 68 21.44 12.49 -17.27
C ASN A 68 22.98 12.51 -17.26
N THR A 69 23.59 11.56 -16.56
CA THR A 69 25.05 11.41 -16.49
C THR A 69 25.65 11.09 -17.87
N ALA A 70 25.04 10.18 -18.62
CA ALA A 70 25.47 9.84 -19.98
C ALA A 70 25.37 11.05 -20.93
N TYR A 71 24.31 11.85 -20.82
CA TYR A 71 24.13 13.06 -21.62
C TYR A 71 25.26 14.09 -21.39
N PHE A 72 25.57 14.42 -20.13
CA PHE A 72 26.64 15.39 -19.83
C PHE A 72 28.04 14.83 -20.11
N GLN A 73 28.27 13.53 -19.93
CA GLN A 73 29.52 12.90 -20.36
C GLN A 73 29.69 12.95 -21.89
N ALA A 74 28.62 12.78 -22.67
CA ALA A 74 28.67 12.90 -24.12
C ALA A 74 28.95 14.34 -24.58
N ILE A 75 28.44 15.35 -23.87
CA ILE A 75 28.71 16.77 -24.18
C ILE A 75 30.13 17.20 -23.77
N ALA A 76 30.68 16.65 -22.69
CA ALA A 76 32.03 17.00 -22.23
C ALA A 76 33.16 16.32 -23.03
N ASN A 77 32.88 15.15 -23.62
CA ASN A 77 33.85 14.36 -24.39
C ASN A 77 33.62 14.44 -25.92
N GLY A 78 32.75 15.35 -26.38
CA GLY A 78 32.44 15.61 -27.79
C GLY A 78 33.09 16.88 -28.32
#